data_AF-A0A179SM11-F1
#
_entry.id   AF-A0A179SM11-F1
#
_cell.length_a   1.000
_cell.length_b   1.000
_cell.length_c   1.000
_cell.angle_alpha   90.00
_cell.angle_beta   90.00
_cell.angle_gamma   90.00
#
_symmetry.space_group_name_H-M   'P 1'
#
loop_
_entity.id
_entity.type
_entity.pdbx_description
1 polymer ?
#
loop_
_entity_poly.entity_id
_entity_poly.type
_entity_poly.pdbx_seq_one_letter_code
_entity_poly.pdbx_strand_id
1 'polypeptide(L)'
;MANASGTPHLCKCEVLDVANVHDKPGDIKLLLTTLEGIVNREKPRIYVQQNKVDPWLNNLKVPYKLHDDAMDVFKAYANEIEGIIVYDPEIPDSINVATTLAGLENAVVAGPELAKQLTAEPYNLEVIEDFQSKFKNRLEAYTWQYENLWNKTTKRMLVGLSPNTSIPIPPDNYESFQTLAIEKEQVRDDSNRKTHEFDLSSYLGNEAVYLRFNDAFTQDGWGPAVHEVVVKVGTSYTTSFLPFIIIRFSLLKINFLLLRYVSCV
;
A
#
# COMPACT_ATOMS: atom_id res chain seq x y z
N MET A 1 -21.72 17.61 21.63
CA MET A 1 -21.22 17.04 20.37
C MET A 1 -20.24 18.05 19.81
N ALA A 2 -18.94 17.73 19.82
CA ALA A 2 -17.93 18.64 19.31
C ALA A 2 -18.00 18.61 17.77
N ASN A 3 -18.29 19.75 17.14
CA ASN A 3 -18.07 19.92 15.72
C ASN A 3 -16.57 19.85 15.48
N ALA A 4 -16.09 18.74 14.93
CA ALA A 4 -14.71 18.62 14.46
C ALA A 4 -14.55 19.56 13.26
N SER A 5 -14.03 20.75 13.50
CA SER A 5 -13.86 21.85 12.54
C SER A 5 -12.83 21.58 11.41
N GLY A 6 -12.53 20.31 11.14
CA GLY A 6 -11.54 19.88 10.15
C GLY A 6 -12.06 18.87 9.11
N THR A 7 -13.25 18.29 9.28
CA THR A 7 -13.78 17.33 8.31
C THR A 7 -14.42 18.02 7.10
N PRO A 8 -14.22 17.53 5.87
CA PRO A 8 -14.90 18.07 4.69
C PRO A 8 -16.42 18.07 4.90
N HIS A 9 -17.08 19.17 4.52
CA HIS A 9 -18.53 19.15 4.35
C HIS A 9 -18.84 18.44 3.04
N LEU A 10 -19.28 17.19 3.13
CA LEU A 10 -19.71 16.41 1.97
C LEU A 10 -21.20 16.66 1.70
N CYS A 11 -21.56 16.79 0.42
CA CYS A 11 -22.96 16.79 0.00
C CYS A 11 -23.63 15.46 0.39
N LYS A 12 -24.95 15.50 0.58
CA LYS A 12 -25.74 14.30 0.86
C LYS A 12 -25.65 13.33 -0.32
N CYS A 13 -25.34 12.07 -0.02
CA CYS A 13 -25.37 10.99 -1.00
C CYS A 13 -26.82 10.59 -1.33
N GLU A 14 -27.13 10.41 -2.60
CA GLU A 14 -28.48 10.11 -3.09
C GLU A 14 -28.56 8.74 -3.76
N VAL A 15 -27.62 8.44 -4.64
CA VAL A 15 -27.46 7.14 -5.32
C VAL A 15 -25.99 6.91 -5.61
N LEU A 16 -25.56 5.65 -5.58
CA LEU A 16 -24.18 5.26 -5.90
C LEU A 16 -24.12 4.34 -7.12
N ASP A 17 -23.19 4.60 -8.02
CA ASP A 17 -22.65 3.62 -8.95
C ASP A 17 -21.51 2.86 -8.25
N VAL A 18 -21.65 1.54 -8.16
CA VAL A 18 -20.70 0.69 -7.44
C VAL A 18 -19.85 -0.09 -8.44
N ALA A 19 -18.54 0.05 -8.31
CA ALA A 19 -17.55 -0.73 -9.05
C ALA A 19 -16.86 -1.72 -8.11
N ASN A 20 -17.02 -3.01 -8.36
CA ASN A 20 -16.24 -4.03 -7.64
C ASN A 20 -14.88 -4.22 -8.33
N VAL A 21 -13.81 -3.86 -7.62
CA VAL A 21 -12.44 -3.95 -8.12
C VAL A 21 -11.59 -4.95 -7.35
N HIS A 22 -12.16 -5.72 -6.42
CA HIS A 22 -11.42 -6.64 -5.55
C HIS A 22 -10.44 -7.54 -6.31
N ASP A 23 -10.93 -8.20 -7.35
CA ASP A 23 -10.14 -9.13 -8.19
C ASP A 23 -9.56 -8.47 -9.46
N LYS A 24 -9.63 -7.14 -9.58
CA LYS A 24 -9.08 -6.40 -10.72
C LYS A 24 -7.58 -6.10 -10.53
N PRO A 25 -6.82 -5.91 -11.62
CA PRO A 25 -5.43 -5.46 -11.54
C PRO A 25 -5.28 -4.16 -10.76
N GLY A 26 -4.13 -3.97 -10.10
CA GLY A 26 -3.84 -2.77 -9.29
C GLY A 26 -4.02 -1.46 -10.06
N ASP A 27 -3.71 -1.46 -11.36
CA ASP A 27 -3.86 -0.29 -12.22
C ASP A 27 -5.34 0.11 -12.42
N ILE A 28 -6.25 -0.87 -12.54
CA ILE A 28 -7.70 -0.60 -12.60
C ILE A 28 -8.23 -0.11 -11.25
N LYS A 29 -7.70 -0.64 -10.13
CA LYS A 29 -8.02 -0.14 -8.79
C LYS A 29 -7.63 1.33 -8.66
N LEU A 30 -6.40 1.67 -9.06
CA LEU A 30 -5.86 3.03 -9.01
C LEU A 30 -6.66 4.00 -9.90
N LEU A 31 -6.97 3.60 -11.13
CA LEU A 31 -7.80 4.36 -12.06
C LEU A 31 -9.16 4.71 -11.43
N LEU A 32 -9.87 3.71 -10.92
CA LEU A 32 -11.22 3.92 -10.36
C LEU A 32 -11.20 4.65 -9.01
N THR A 33 -10.19 4.43 -8.16
CA THR A 33 -10.05 5.18 -6.90
C THR A 33 -9.72 6.65 -7.14
N THR A 34 -8.89 6.97 -8.14
CA THR A 34 -8.62 8.37 -8.49
C THR A 34 -9.84 9.05 -9.11
N LEU A 35 -10.58 8.35 -9.97
CA LEU A 35 -11.87 8.81 -10.48
C LEU A 35 -12.88 9.06 -9.34
N GLU A 36 -13.01 8.12 -8.39
CA GLU A 36 -13.87 8.26 -7.22
C GLU A 36 -13.55 9.53 -6.44
N GLY A 37 -12.27 9.82 -6.21
CA GLY A 37 -11.82 11.04 -5.55
C GLY A 37 -12.26 12.32 -6.26
N ILE A 38 -12.20 12.36 -7.59
CA ILE A 38 -12.60 13.52 -8.41
C ILE A 38 -14.11 13.69 -8.37
N VAL A 39 -14.84 12.63 -8.71
CA VAL A 39 -16.30 12.64 -8.85
C VAL A 39 -16.99 12.92 -7.52
N ASN A 40 -16.50 12.32 -6.43
CA ASN A 40 -17.08 12.44 -5.09
C ASN A 40 -16.73 13.74 -4.37
N ARG A 41 -15.77 14.53 -4.88
CA ARG A 41 -15.39 15.83 -4.29
C ARG A 41 -16.56 16.80 -4.23
N GLU A 42 -17.39 16.83 -5.28
CA GLU A 42 -18.59 17.67 -5.36
C GLU A 42 -19.80 16.98 -4.71
N LYS A 43 -20.05 15.72 -5.09
CA LYS A 43 -21.17 14.93 -4.57
C LYS A 43 -20.82 13.44 -4.61
N PRO A 44 -21.01 12.68 -3.51
CA PRO A 44 -20.78 11.25 -3.51
C PRO A 44 -21.70 10.55 -4.53
N ARG A 45 -21.09 9.90 -5.51
CA ARG A 45 -21.75 9.23 -6.66
C ARG A 45 -21.12 7.89 -7.02
N ILE A 46 -19.82 7.71 -6.77
CA ILE A 46 -19.11 6.45 -7.01
C ILE A 46 -18.78 5.79 -5.66
N TYR A 47 -18.85 4.46 -5.62
CA TYR A 47 -18.30 3.66 -4.53
C TYR A 47 -17.42 2.55 -5.11
N VAL A 48 -16.11 2.61 -4.83
CA VAL A 48 -15.16 1.60 -5.31
C VAL A 48 -14.98 0.52 -4.24
N GLN A 49 -15.58 -0.64 -4.47
CA GLN A 49 -15.47 -1.78 -3.56
C GLN A 49 -14.15 -2.53 -3.81
N GLN A 50 -13.17 -2.28 -2.95
CA GLN A 50 -11.83 -2.88 -3.07
C GLN A 50 -11.67 -4.23 -2.34
N ASN A 51 -12.53 -4.49 -1.36
CA ASN A 51 -12.43 -5.68 -0.50
C ASN A 51 -13.55 -6.68 -0.82
N LYS A 52 -13.22 -7.98 -0.75
CA LYS A 52 -14.20 -9.06 -0.91
C LYS A 52 -15.34 -8.96 0.10
N VAL A 53 -14.99 -8.61 1.34
CA VAL A 53 -15.93 -8.33 2.41
C VAL A 53 -15.96 -6.83 2.64
N ASP A 54 -17.09 -6.21 2.30
CA ASP A 54 -17.30 -4.79 2.48
C ASP A 54 -18.68 -4.56 3.15
N PRO A 55 -18.73 -4.42 4.48
CA PRO A 55 -19.98 -4.18 5.19
C PRO A 55 -20.49 -2.74 4.99
N TRP A 56 -19.64 -1.82 4.53
CA TRP A 56 -19.94 -0.39 4.54
C TRP A 56 -21.02 -0.03 3.52
N LEU A 57 -20.96 -0.59 2.32
CA LEU A 57 -21.97 -0.33 1.28
C LEU A 57 -23.40 -0.61 1.78
N ASN A 58 -23.60 -1.71 2.50
CA ASN A 58 -24.90 -2.08 3.08
C ASN A 58 -25.28 -1.20 4.29
N ASN A 59 -24.30 -0.66 5.00
CA ASN A 59 -24.52 0.21 6.15
C ASN A 59 -24.84 1.66 5.76
N LEU A 60 -24.42 2.11 4.58
CA LEU A 60 -24.71 3.46 4.07
C LEU A 60 -26.21 3.72 3.90
N LYS A 61 -27.02 2.67 3.68
CA LYS A 61 -28.48 2.78 3.42
C LYS A 61 -28.82 3.76 2.30
N VAL A 62 -27.95 3.86 1.30
CA VAL A 62 -28.17 4.63 0.07
C VAL A 62 -28.53 3.67 -1.05
N PRO A 63 -29.51 3.99 -1.92
CA PRO A 63 -29.73 3.27 -3.17
C PRO A 63 -28.43 3.16 -3.99
N TYR A 64 -28.20 2.02 -4.63
CA TYR A 64 -27.03 1.86 -5.48
C TYR A 64 -27.28 0.93 -6.66
N LYS A 65 -26.50 1.12 -7.72
CA LYS A 65 -26.40 0.23 -8.87
C LYS A 65 -25.03 -0.44 -8.83
N LEU A 66 -25.00 -1.75 -8.64
CA LEU A 66 -23.79 -2.54 -8.85
C LEU A 66 -23.61 -2.81 -10.34
N HIS A 67 -22.46 -2.42 -10.90
CA HIS A 67 -22.12 -2.70 -12.29
C HIS A 67 -21.37 -4.02 -12.40
N ASP A 68 -21.72 -4.82 -13.41
CA ASP A 68 -21.05 -6.10 -13.68
C ASP A 68 -19.59 -5.90 -14.14
N ASP A 69 -19.35 -4.85 -14.93
CA ASP A 69 -18.00 -4.39 -15.29
C ASP A 69 -17.66 -3.08 -14.59
N ALA A 70 -16.54 -3.08 -13.87
CA ALA A 70 -16.01 -1.90 -13.20
C ALA A 70 -15.70 -0.76 -14.19
N MET A 71 -15.32 -1.09 -15.42
CA MET A 71 -15.06 -0.08 -16.46
C MET A 71 -16.31 0.62 -16.98
N ASP A 72 -17.51 0.08 -16.74
CA ASP A 72 -18.74 0.80 -17.09
C ASP A 72 -18.97 2.01 -16.16
N VAL A 73 -18.50 1.94 -14.91
CA VAL A 73 -18.44 3.12 -14.03
C VAL A 73 -17.44 4.13 -14.60
N PHE A 74 -16.24 3.70 -15.00
CA PHE A 74 -15.28 4.63 -15.61
C PHE A 74 -15.86 5.36 -16.83
N LYS A 75 -16.46 4.61 -17.78
CA LYS A 75 -17.11 5.18 -18.98
C LYS A 75 -18.19 6.21 -18.64
N ALA A 76 -18.99 5.95 -17.60
CA ALA A 76 -20.08 6.84 -17.22
C ALA A 76 -19.60 8.23 -16.74
N TYR A 77 -18.38 8.30 -16.20
CA TYR A 77 -17.80 9.52 -15.62
C TYR A 77 -16.56 10.03 -16.37
N ALA A 78 -16.14 9.39 -17.47
CA ALA A 78 -14.93 9.76 -18.21
C ALA A 78 -14.96 11.19 -18.79
N ASN A 79 -16.15 11.75 -19.01
CA ASN A 79 -16.30 13.14 -19.46
C ASN A 79 -16.17 14.17 -18.33
N GLU A 80 -16.00 13.74 -17.07
CA GLU A 80 -15.81 14.61 -15.90
C GLU A 80 -14.33 14.74 -15.50
N ILE A 81 -13.42 14.14 -16.26
CA ILE A 81 -11.98 14.20 -16.03
C ILE A 81 -11.29 14.94 -17.17
N GLU A 82 -10.19 15.63 -16.87
CA GLU A 82 -9.46 16.45 -17.84
C GLU A 82 -8.39 15.64 -18.59
N GLY A 83 -8.03 14.45 -18.10
CA GLY A 83 -7.04 13.59 -18.74
C GLY A 83 -6.46 12.54 -17.80
N ILE A 84 -5.27 12.05 -18.18
CA ILE A 84 -4.55 11.01 -17.45
C ILE A 84 -3.15 11.46 -17.04
N ILE A 85 -2.71 11.01 -15.87
CA ILE A 85 -1.34 11.13 -15.37
C ILE A 85 -0.73 9.72 -15.38
N VAL A 86 0.35 9.54 -16.12
CA VAL A 86 1.03 8.24 -16.25
C VAL A 86 2.09 8.10 -15.18
N TYR A 87 2.01 7.06 -14.35
CA TYR A 87 3.05 6.77 -13.35
C TYR A 87 4.18 5.92 -13.96
N ASP A 88 5.35 5.92 -13.31
CA ASP A 88 6.50 5.09 -13.67
C ASP A 88 6.51 3.78 -12.86
N PRO A 89 6.33 2.61 -13.51
CA PRO A 89 6.39 1.32 -12.82
C PRO A 89 7.76 1.00 -12.19
N GLU A 90 8.85 1.55 -12.72
CA GLU A 90 10.20 1.32 -12.20
C GLU A 90 10.47 2.13 -10.92
N ILE A 91 9.69 3.19 -10.70
CA ILE A 91 9.73 4.04 -9.49
C ILE A 91 8.32 4.05 -8.87
N PRO A 92 7.93 3.03 -8.08
CA PRO A 92 6.57 2.90 -7.55
C PRO A 92 6.07 4.14 -6.80
N ASP A 93 6.95 4.87 -6.12
CA ASP A 93 6.61 6.12 -5.43
C ASP A 93 6.02 7.21 -6.36
N SER A 94 6.25 7.12 -7.67
CA SER A 94 5.60 7.96 -8.67
C SER A 94 4.07 7.84 -8.66
N ILE A 95 3.49 6.73 -8.17
CA ILE A 95 2.04 6.56 -7.98
C ILE A 95 1.50 7.62 -7.00
N ASN A 96 2.20 7.87 -5.89
CA ASN A 96 1.79 8.86 -4.90
C ASN A 96 1.93 10.29 -5.45
N VAL A 97 2.99 10.55 -6.22
CA VAL A 97 3.21 11.82 -6.92
C VAL A 97 2.07 12.05 -7.93
N ALA A 98 1.78 11.05 -8.76
CA ALA A 98 0.72 11.08 -9.76
C ALA A 98 -0.65 11.27 -9.13
N THR A 99 -0.95 10.58 -8.01
CA THR A 99 -2.22 10.73 -7.28
C THR A 99 -2.41 12.14 -6.74
N THR A 100 -1.33 12.77 -6.27
CA THR A 100 -1.39 14.17 -5.80
C THR A 100 -1.65 15.12 -6.97
N LEU A 101 -0.98 14.92 -8.11
CA LEU A 101 -1.17 15.75 -9.30
C LEU A 101 -2.57 15.56 -9.90
N ALA A 102 -3.05 14.32 -9.97
CA ALA A 102 -4.41 13.94 -10.39
C ALA A 102 -5.50 14.73 -9.65
N GLY A 103 -5.37 14.85 -8.32
CA GLY A 103 -6.32 15.64 -7.52
C GLY A 103 -6.27 17.16 -7.80
N LEU A 104 -5.15 17.68 -8.29
CA LEU A 104 -4.99 19.09 -8.67
C LEU A 104 -5.51 19.39 -10.09
N GLU A 105 -5.27 18.46 -11.02
CA GLU A 105 -5.56 18.63 -12.45
C GLU A 105 -6.89 17.99 -12.87
N ASN A 106 -7.68 17.44 -11.94
CA ASN A 106 -8.90 16.68 -12.22
C ASN A 106 -8.66 15.53 -13.21
N ALA A 107 -7.55 14.83 -13.03
CA ALA A 107 -7.08 13.76 -13.91
C ALA A 107 -7.07 12.43 -13.17
N VAL A 108 -7.13 11.32 -13.90
CA VAL A 108 -6.98 9.97 -13.31
C VAL A 108 -5.55 9.46 -13.46
N VAL A 109 -5.17 8.49 -12.63
CA VAL A 109 -3.85 7.87 -12.71
C VAL A 109 -3.94 6.51 -13.38
N ALA A 110 -3.01 6.23 -14.28
CA ALA A 110 -2.90 4.95 -14.98
C ALA A 110 -1.44 4.57 -15.23
N GLY A 111 -1.16 3.29 -15.36
CA GLY A 111 0.11 2.77 -15.82
C GLY A 111 0.26 2.91 -17.34
N PRO A 112 1.47 2.71 -17.89
CA PRO A 112 1.75 3.00 -19.31
C PRO A 112 0.86 2.22 -20.30
N GLU A 113 0.58 0.95 -20.03
CA GLU A 113 -0.25 0.13 -20.91
C GLU A 113 -1.75 0.46 -20.85
N LEU A 114 -2.24 0.86 -19.68
CA LEU A 114 -3.62 1.34 -19.53
C LEU A 114 -3.78 2.73 -20.14
N ALA A 115 -2.79 3.61 -19.97
CA ALA A 115 -2.76 4.93 -20.60
C ALA A 115 -2.83 4.85 -22.14
N LYS A 116 -2.11 3.91 -22.77
CA LYS A 116 -2.23 3.64 -24.21
C LYS A 116 -3.66 3.26 -24.64
N GLN A 117 -4.38 2.52 -23.80
CA GLN A 117 -5.78 2.16 -24.09
C GLN A 117 -6.72 3.35 -23.90
N LEU A 118 -6.50 4.15 -22.86
CA LEU A 118 -7.34 5.31 -22.53
C LEU A 118 -7.12 6.52 -23.46
N THR A 119 -5.96 6.60 -24.12
CA THR A 119 -5.68 7.62 -25.15
C THR A 119 -6.22 7.24 -26.52
N ALA A 120 -6.67 5.98 -26.70
CA ALA A 120 -7.30 5.51 -27.92
C ALA A 120 -8.83 5.61 -27.85
N GLU A 121 -9.48 5.40 -29.00
CA GLU A 121 -10.93 5.22 -29.08
C GLU A 121 -11.38 4.06 -28.15
N PRO A 122 -12.50 4.20 -27.41
CA PRO A 122 -13.48 5.29 -27.48
C PRO A 122 -13.23 6.46 -26.52
N TYR A 123 -12.12 6.46 -25.76
CA TYR A 123 -11.93 7.40 -24.65
C TYR A 123 -11.21 8.68 -25.07
N ASN A 124 -10.17 8.58 -25.91
CA ASN A 124 -9.41 9.71 -26.45
C ASN A 124 -8.92 10.72 -25.39
N LEU A 125 -8.51 10.23 -24.21
CA LEU A 125 -8.04 11.11 -23.13
C LEU A 125 -6.66 11.69 -23.43
N GLU A 126 -6.43 12.92 -22.98
CA GLU A 126 -5.12 13.58 -23.06
C GLU A 126 -4.19 13.10 -21.93
N VAL A 127 -2.92 12.87 -22.26
CA VAL A 127 -1.87 12.66 -21.25
C VAL A 127 -1.42 14.04 -20.74
N ILE A 128 -1.78 14.37 -19.51
CA ILE A 128 -1.42 15.64 -18.87
C ILE A 128 0.04 15.62 -18.40
N GLU A 129 0.50 14.48 -17.89
CA GLU A 129 1.88 14.30 -17.43
C GLU A 129 2.27 12.82 -17.51
N ASP A 130 3.52 12.55 -17.86
CA ASP A 130 4.09 11.20 -17.89
C ASP A 130 5.36 11.16 -17.03
N PHE A 131 5.31 10.39 -15.95
CA PHE A 131 6.41 10.27 -15.00
C PHE A 131 7.45 9.22 -15.38
N GLN A 132 7.25 8.44 -16.45
CA GLN A 132 8.21 7.44 -16.88
C GLN A 132 9.60 8.06 -17.09
N SER A 133 10.62 7.47 -16.48
CA SER A 133 12.02 7.92 -16.52
C SER A 133 12.26 9.35 -15.99
N LYS A 134 11.29 9.98 -15.32
CA LYS A 134 11.43 11.34 -14.77
C LYS A 134 12.25 11.36 -13.47
N PHE A 135 12.26 10.26 -12.73
CA PHE A 135 12.91 10.14 -11.43
C PHE A 135 13.89 8.97 -11.42
N LYS A 136 15.03 9.13 -10.73
CA LYS A 136 16.01 8.04 -10.55
C LYS A 136 15.70 7.15 -9.37
N ASN A 137 15.00 7.69 -8.37
CA ASN A 137 14.66 6.99 -7.13
C ASN A 137 13.52 7.71 -6.38
N ARG A 138 13.04 7.05 -5.32
CA ARG A 138 12.02 7.55 -4.40
C ARG A 138 12.26 8.96 -3.87
N LEU A 139 13.50 9.28 -3.48
CA LEU A 139 13.82 10.57 -2.88
C LEU A 139 13.59 11.68 -3.89
N GLU A 140 14.06 11.50 -5.13
CA GLU A 140 13.86 12.46 -6.22
C GLU A 140 12.38 12.66 -6.54
N ALA A 141 11.58 11.58 -6.58
CA ALA A 141 10.14 11.66 -6.81
C ALA A 141 9.42 12.53 -5.75
N TYR A 142 9.68 12.31 -4.46
CA TYR A 142 9.05 13.10 -3.40
C TYR A 142 9.62 14.51 -3.27
N THR A 143 10.91 14.72 -3.55
CA THR A 143 11.48 16.06 -3.65
C THR A 143 10.77 16.85 -4.73
N TRP A 144 10.57 16.27 -5.92
CA TRP A 144 9.82 16.91 -7.00
C TRP A 144 8.38 17.22 -6.60
N GLN A 145 7.67 16.26 -5.97
CA GLN A 145 6.30 16.51 -5.48
C GLN A 145 6.26 17.67 -4.49
N TYR A 146 7.19 17.73 -3.55
CA TYR A 146 7.26 18.81 -2.58
C TYR A 146 7.50 20.16 -3.27
N GLU A 147 8.47 20.24 -4.16
CA GLU A 147 8.84 21.49 -4.85
C GLU A 147 7.75 22.00 -5.80
N ASN A 148 7.03 21.10 -6.47
CA ASN A 148 6.11 21.46 -7.56
C ASN A 148 4.63 21.47 -7.14
N LEU A 149 4.22 20.63 -6.18
CA LEU A 149 2.81 20.41 -5.84
C LEU A 149 2.45 20.89 -4.42
N TRP A 150 3.43 21.03 -3.51
CA TRP A 150 3.13 21.36 -2.11
C TRP A 150 2.39 22.69 -1.97
N ASN A 151 2.81 23.75 -2.66
CA ASN A 151 2.14 25.05 -2.56
C ASN A 151 0.70 25.07 -3.12
N LYS A 152 0.33 24.09 -3.97
CA LYS A 152 -1.01 23.96 -4.59
C LYS A 152 -1.97 23.09 -3.78
N THR A 153 -1.45 22.27 -2.86
CA THR A 153 -2.27 21.32 -2.09
C THR A 153 -2.78 21.91 -0.78
N THR A 154 -3.92 21.40 -0.29
CA THR A 154 -4.41 21.71 1.06
C THR A 154 -3.40 21.30 2.13
N LYS A 155 -3.38 22.03 3.24
CA LYS A 155 -2.52 21.76 4.41
C LYS A 155 -3.30 21.15 5.58
N ARG A 156 -4.54 20.74 5.34
CA ARG A 156 -5.41 20.16 6.37
C ARG A 156 -5.01 18.75 6.77
N MET A 157 -4.44 17.98 5.86
CA MET A 157 -4.04 16.59 6.08
C MET A 157 -2.84 16.25 5.19
N LEU A 158 -1.89 15.51 5.74
CA LEU A 158 -0.80 14.87 5.01
C LEU A 158 -0.99 13.36 5.18
N VAL A 159 -1.00 12.62 4.08
CA VAL A 159 -1.23 11.16 4.08
C VAL A 159 0.04 10.47 3.62
N GLY A 160 0.60 9.61 4.49
CA GLY A 160 1.68 8.70 4.13
C GLY A 160 1.09 7.40 3.60
N LEU A 161 1.31 7.09 2.32
CA LEU A 161 0.83 5.87 1.67
C LEU A 161 2.01 5.05 1.18
N SER A 162 1.94 3.72 1.36
CA SER A 162 2.77 2.80 0.58
C SER A 162 2.28 2.85 -0.87
N PRO A 163 3.16 3.08 -1.87
CA PRO A 163 2.73 3.13 -3.27
C PRO A 163 2.24 1.77 -3.78
N ASN A 164 2.64 0.68 -3.13
CA ASN A 164 2.26 -0.67 -3.49
C ASN A 164 1.19 -1.21 -2.55
N THR A 165 0.26 -1.97 -3.11
CA THR A 165 -0.69 -2.79 -2.34
C THR A 165 0.01 -4.03 -1.80
N SER A 166 -0.24 -4.35 -0.53
CA SER A 166 0.22 -5.62 0.06
C SER A 166 -0.39 -6.79 -0.71
N ILE A 167 0.47 -7.67 -1.24
CA ILE A 167 0.02 -8.93 -1.83
C ILE A 167 -0.34 -9.87 -0.67
N PRO A 168 -1.58 -10.39 -0.61
CA PRO A 168 -1.94 -11.40 0.37
C PRO A 168 -0.98 -12.58 0.25
N ILE A 169 -0.33 -12.92 1.35
CA ILE A 169 0.56 -14.07 1.38
C ILE A 169 -0.33 -15.33 1.30
N PRO A 170 -0.02 -16.33 0.44
CA PRO A 170 -0.79 -17.55 0.38
C PRO A 170 -0.99 -18.18 1.77
N PRO A 171 -2.19 -18.69 2.09
CA PRO A 171 -2.51 -19.20 3.42
C PRO A 171 -1.67 -20.42 3.82
N ASP A 172 -1.06 -21.10 2.85
CA ASP A 172 -0.16 -22.24 2.97
C ASP A 172 1.34 -21.85 2.98
N ASN A 173 1.69 -20.59 2.74
CA ASN A 173 3.08 -20.10 2.75
C ASN A 173 3.76 -20.16 4.15
N TYR A 174 3.11 -20.78 5.13
CA TYR A 174 3.62 -20.99 6.48
C TYR A 174 4.01 -22.45 6.74
N GLU A 175 3.54 -23.39 5.92
CA GLU A 175 3.75 -24.83 6.16
C GLU A 175 5.23 -25.24 6.10
N SER A 176 6.03 -24.48 5.33
CA SER A 176 7.48 -24.71 5.21
C SER A 176 8.31 -24.07 6.33
N PHE A 177 7.69 -23.37 7.29
CA PHE A 177 8.38 -22.71 8.40
C PHE A 177 8.13 -23.43 9.72
N GLN A 178 9.17 -23.54 10.55
CA GLN A 178 9.05 -24.00 11.93
C GLN A 178 8.98 -22.81 12.88
N THR A 179 8.01 -22.83 13.80
CA THR A 179 7.88 -21.80 14.84
C THR A 179 8.99 -21.93 15.87
N LEU A 180 9.81 -20.89 16.01
CA LEU A 180 10.88 -20.80 17.02
C LEU A 180 10.42 -20.15 18.31
N ALA A 181 9.54 -19.15 18.21
CA ALA A 181 8.93 -18.45 19.33
C ALA A 181 7.57 -17.87 18.93
N ILE A 182 6.74 -17.63 19.94
CA ILE A 182 5.45 -16.97 19.83
C ILE A 182 5.24 -16.10 21.07
N GLU A 183 4.83 -14.85 20.86
CA GLU A 183 4.37 -13.99 21.95
C GLU A 183 2.96 -14.42 22.37
N LYS A 184 2.73 -14.57 23.68
CA LYS A 184 1.47 -15.04 24.25
C LYS A 184 0.69 -13.92 24.92
N GLU A 185 1.32 -12.79 25.17
CA GLU A 185 0.72 -11.66 25.86
C GLU A 185 0.70 -10.41 24.99
N GLN A 186 -0.43 -9.70 24.99
CA GLN A 186 -0.60 -8.46 24.23
C GLN A 186 -0.03 -7.26 25.00
N VAL A 187 1.29 -7.15 25.01
CA VAL A 187 2.04 -6.06 25.66
C VAL A 187 2.15 -4.88 24.70
N ARG A 188 1.62 -3.71 25.11
CA ARG A 188 1.51 -2.48 24.29
C ARG A 188 2.40 -1.33 24.75
N ASP A 189 3.33 -1.61 25.66
CA ASP A 189 4.32 -0.64 26.12
C ASP A 189 5.73 -1.05 25.67
N ASP A 190 6.71 -0.22 26.00
CA ASP A 190 8.10 -0.43 25.62
C ASP A 190 8.78 -1.59 26.37
N SER A 191 8.11 -2.22 27.34
CA SER A 191 8.65 -3.36 28.06
C SER A 191 8.84 -4.60 27.17
N ASN A 192 8.17 -4.65 26.01
CA ASN A 192 8.32 -5.70 25.01
C ASN A 192 9.57 -5.53 24.11
N ARG A 193 10.36 -4.45 24.29
CA ARG A 193 11.62 -4.21 23.55
C ARG A 193 12.76 -5.06 24.09
N LYS A 194 12.71 -6.35 23.78
CA LYS A 194 13.68 -7.34 24.29
C LYS A 194 14.54 -7.90 23.17
N THR A 195 15.72 -8.35 23.58
CA THR A 195 16.60 -9.13 22.71
C THR A 195 16.31 -10.61 22.93
N HIS A 196 16.13 -11.34 21.84
CA HIS A 196 15.89 -12.78 21.85
C HIS A 196 17.04 -13.51 21.16
N GLU A 197 17.56 -14.56 21.80
CA GLU A 197 18.58 -15.45 21.22
C GLU A 197 17.93 -16.76 20.78
N PHE A 198 18.20 -17.17 19.54
CA PHE A 198 17.76 -18.44 19.00
C PHE A 198 18.96 -19.23 18.49
N ASP A 199 19.05 -20.49 18.90
CA ASP A 199 19.98 -21.46 18.31
C ASP A 199 19.38 -21.97 17.00
N LEU A 200 20.05 -21.66 15.89
CA LEU A 200 19.62 -22.09 14.56
C LEU A 200 20.47 -23.24 14.01
N SER A 201 21.37 -23.82 14.82
CA SER A 201 22.33 -24.84 14.39
C SER A 201 21.70 -26.03 13.68
N SER A 202 20.52 -26.47 14.14
CA SER A 202 19.80 -27.59 13.53
C SER A 202 19.24 -27.30 12.13
N TYR A 203 19.11 -26.02 11.75
CA TYR A 203 18.60 -25.60 10.44
C TYR A 203 19.74 -25.35 9.44
N LEU A 204 20.98 -25.43 9.89
CA LEU A 204 22.18 -25.11 9.12
C LEU A 204 22.72 -26.36 8.42
N GLY A 205 22.05 -26.72 7.32
CA GLY A 205 22.47 -27.79 6.42
C GLY A 205 22.28 -27.47 4.94
N ASN A 206 21.62 -26.36 4.62
CA ASN A 206 21.32 -25.92 3.26
C ASN A 206 22.02 -24.58 2.95
N GLU A 207 21.97 -24.12 1.69
CA GLU A 207 22.63 -22.89 1.24
C GLU A 207 22.24 -21.62 2.03
N ALA A 208 21.03 -21.61 2.60
CA ALA A 208 20.44 -20.46 3.27
C ALA A 208 19.50 -20.86 4.42
N VAL A 209 19.39 -19.97 5.42
CA VAL A 209 18.31 -19.97 6.41
C VAL A 209 17.46 -18.73 6.18
N TYR A 210 16.15 -18.90 6.27
CA TYR A 210 15.17 -17.81 6.13
C TYR A 210 14.48 -17.60 7.47
N LEU A 211 14.33 -16.34 7.86
CA LEU A 211 13.58 -15.95 9.05
C LEU A 211 12.35 -15.18 8.62
N ARG A 212 11.24 -15.46 9.29
CA ARG A 212 9.98 -14.77 9.10
C ARG A 212 9.46 -14.30 10.44
N PHE A 213 9.01 -13.04 10.47
CA PHE A 213 8.35 -12.44 11.62
C PHE A 213 6.88 -12.26 11.27
N ASN A 214 5.99 -12.76 12.13
CA ASN A 214 4.55 -12.58 11.98
C ASN A 214 3.96 -11.93 13.23
N ASP A 215 2.80 -11.30 13.04
CA ASP A 215 2.01 -10.76 14.13
C ASP A 215 1.36 -11.90 14.91
N ALA A 216 1.60 -11.98 16.22
CA ALA A 216 0.93 -12.94 17.10
C ALA A 216 -0.52 -12.51 17.39
N PHE A 217 -0.87 -11.24 17.18
CA PHE A 217 -2.17 -10.64 17.47
C PHE A 217 -2.68 -9.84 16.27
N THR A 218 -2.98 -10.53 15.16
CA THR A 218 -3.40 -9.94 13.89
C THR A 218 -4.67 -9.06 13.96
N GLN A 219 -5.39 -9.04 15.09
CA GLN A 219 -6.62 -8.28 15.28
C GLN A 219 -6.43 -6.76 15.42
N ASP A 220 -5.24 -6.28 15.80
CA ASP A 220 -4.99 -4.85 15.96
C ASP A 220 -4.09 -4.24 14.87
N GLY A 221 -3.36 -5.06 14.11
CA GLY A 221 -2.64 -4.65 12.90
C GLY A 221 -1.26 -4.05 13.15
N TRP A 222 -0.66 -4.31 14.31
CA TRP A 222 0.60 -3.70 14.73
C TRP A 222 1.82 -4.42 14.17
N GLY A 223 1.69 -5.72 13.94
CA GLY A 223 2.73 -6.51 13.34
C GLY A 223 4.00 -6.60 14.17
N PRO A 224 4.92 -7.45 13.73
CA PRO A 224 6.26 -7.47 14.28
C PRO A 224 7.07 -6.34 13.66
N ALA A 225 7.84 -5.64 14.48
CA ALA A 225 8.95 -4.85 13.98
C ALA A 225 10.26 -5.41 14.56
N VAL A 226 11.30 -5.38 13.74
CA VAL A 226 12.63 -5.88 14.06
C VAL A 226 13.56 -4.72 13.78
N HIS A 227 14.43 -4.38 14.73
CA HIS A 227 15.36 -3.26 14.52
C HIS A 227 16.73 -3.74 14.08
N GLU A 228 17.19 -4.86 14.63
CA GLU A 228 18.50 -5.40 14.29
C GLU A 228 18.47 -6.92 14.35
N VAL A 229 19.10 -7.54 13.37
CA VAL A 229 19.43 -8.96 13.41
C VAL A 229 20.94 -9.10 13.47
N VAL A 230 21.42 -9.82 14.47
CA VAL A 230 22.84 -10.10 14.69
C VAL A 230 23.05 -11.60 14.54
N VAL A 231 23.83 -12.00 13.54
CA VAL A 231 24.21 -13.40 13.34
C VAL A 231 25.52 -13.65 14.08
N LYS A 232 25.57 -14.69 14.90
CA LYS A 232 26.79 -15.15 15.60
C LYS A 232 27.23 -16.51 15.06
N VAL A 233 28.45 -16.59 14.55
CA VAL A 233 29.04 -17.83 14.06
C VAL A 233 30.25 -18.22 14.92
N GLY A 234 30.10 -19.29 15.69
CA GLY A 234 31.10 -19.67 16.70
C GLY A 234 31.33 -18.56 17.73
N THR A 235 32.55 -18.45 18.25
CA THR A 235 32.90 -17.46 19.29
C THR A 235 33.44 -16.14 18.74
N SER A 236 33.54 -15.97 17.41
CA SER A 236 34.40 -14.92 16.82
C SER A 236 33.78 -14.11 15.68
N TYR A 237 32.71 -14.60 15.05
CA TYR A 237 32.13 -13.93 13.89
C TYR A 237 30.75 -13.37 14.23
N THR A 238 30.61 -12.06 14.14
CA THR A 238 29.35 -11.35 14.38
C THR A 238 29.09 -10.43 13.19
N THR A 239 27.90 -10.49 12.62
CA THR A 239 27.46 -9.57 11.57
C THR A 239 26.07 -9.04 11.90
N SER A 240 25.82 -7.75 11.66
CA SER A 240 24.54 -7.10 11.94
C SER A 240 23.95 -6.48 10.68
N PHE A 241 22.62 -6.54 10.56
CA PHE A 241 21.89 -5.99 9.43
C PHE A 241 20.59 -5.33 9.87
N LEU A 242 20.18 -4.31 9.12
CA LEU A 242 18.83 -3.73 9.20
C LEU A 242 17.87 -4.63 8.41
N PRO A 243 16.75 -5.06 8.99
CA PRO A 243 15.90 -6.07 8.38
C PRO A 243 15.08 -5.53 7.21
N PHE A 244 14.88 -6.39 6.19
CA PHE A 244 13.72 -6.40 5.30
C PHE A 244 12.85 -7.63 5.62
N ILE A 245 11.59 -7.63 5.21
CA ILE A 245 10.52 -8.59 5.62
C ILE A 245 10.94 -10.07 5.49
N ILE A 246 11.83 -10.39 4.53
CA ILE A 246 12.47 -11.69 4.42
C ILE A 246 13.97 -11.45 4.37
N ILE A 247 14.72 -12.08 5.30
CA ILE A 247 16.18 -12.03 5.31
C ILE A 247 16.70 -13.36 4.79
N ARG A 248 17.42 -13.31 3.66
CA ARG A 248 18.13 -14.45 3.10
C ARG A 248 19.58 -14.39 3.54
N PHE A 249 20.02 -15.38 4.30
CA PHE A 249 21.44 -15.58 4.59
C PHE A 249 22.03 -16.54 3.56
N SER A 250 23.22 -16.25 3.05
CA SER A 250 24.00 -17.24 2.29
C SER A 250 25.28 -17.52 3.06
N LEU A 251 25.58 -18.81 3.24
CA LEU A 251 26.89 -19.43 3.50
C LEU A 251 27.11 -20.21 4.81
N LEU A 252 28.06 -21.13 4.65
CA LEU A 252 28.48 -22.24 5.51
C LEU A 252 28.53 -21.91 7.01
N LYS A 253 27.81 -22.74 7.77
CA LYS A 253 27.88 -22.95 9.23
C LYS A 253 27.78 -21.66 10.04
N ILE A 254 26.57 -21.14 10.21
CA ILE A 254 26.22 -20.27 11.34
C ILE A 254 26.11 -21.15 12.63
N ASN A 255 26.04 -20.59 13.85
CA ASN A 255 25.69 -21.40 15.04
C ASN A 255 24.63 -20.71 15.92
N PHE A 256 24.53 -19.39 15.92
CA PHE A 256 23.52 -18.66 16.69
C PHE A 256 23.02 -17.42 15.95
N LEU A 257 21.78 -17.01 16.25
CA LEU A 257 21.22 -15.76 15.78
C LEU A 257 20.57 -14.98 16.94
N LEU A 258 21.01 -13.76 17.13
CA LEU A 258 20.50 -12.80 18.10
C LEU A 258 19.58 -11.81 17.36
N LEU A 259 18.31 -11.77 17.74
CA LEU A 259 17.31 -10.87 17.18
C LEU A 259 17.00 -9.76 18.17
N ARG A 260 17.24 -8.51 17.78
CA ARG A 260 16.68 -7.35 18.47
C ARG A 260 15.34 -7.02 17.83
N TYR A 261 14.31 -7.54 18.47
CA TYR A 261 12.93 -7.23 18.15
C TYR A 261 12.58 -5.84 18.67
N VAL A 262 11.75 -5.12 17.93
CA VAL A 262 11.09 -3.90 18.40
C VAL A 262 9.71 -3.86 17.80
N SER A 263 8.68 -4.22 18.54
CA SER A 263 7.35 -3.68 18.22
C SER A 263 7.36 -2.20 18.63
N CYS A 264 6.80 -1.29 17.81
CA CYS A 264 6.68 0.10 18.25
C CYS A 264 5.42 0.84 17.81
N VAL A 265 4.90 1.51 18.84
CA VAL A 265 3.95 2.63 19.03
C VAL A 265 2.49 2.38 18.95
#